data_AF-A0A0F9JKM3-F1
#
_entry.id   AF-A0A0F9JKM3-F1
#
_cell.length_a   1.000
_cell.length_b   1.000
_cell.length_c   1.000
_cell.angle_alpha   90.00
_cell.angle_beta   90.00
_cell.angle_gamma   90.00
#
_symmetry.space_group_name_H-M   'P 1'
#
loop_
_entity.id
_entity.type
_entity.pdbx_description
1 polymer ?
#
loop_
_entity_poly.entity_id
_entity_poly.type
_entity_poly.pdbx_seq_one_letter_code
_entity_poly.pdbx_strand_id
1 'polypeptide(L)' 'MAKLKGPLFSLGASGQIAKALVYFPWKGLNLVREHVVPSNPNTTGQVTQRGYM' A
#
# COMPACT_ATOMS: atom_id res chain seq x y z
N MET A 1 1.78 -6.75 -7.35
CA MET A 1 0.34 -6.39 -7.29
C MET A 1 -0.40 -7.26 -8.27
N ALA A 2 -1.47 -7.92 -7.85
CA ALA A 2 -2.27 -8.75 -8.75
C ALA A 2 -3.42 -7.93 -9.35
N LYS A 3 -3.67 -8.10 -10.65
CA LYS A 3 -4.78 -7.45 -11.37
C LYS A 3 -6.07 -8.22 -11.12
N LEU A 4 -7.14 -7.51 -10.80
CA LEU A 4 -8.44 -8.10 -10.49
C LEU A 4 -9.40 -7.92 -11.66
N LYS A 5 -10.25 -8.93 -11.91
CA LYS A 5 -11.46 -8.80 -12.72
C LYS A 5 -12.64 -8.69 -11.76
N GLY A 6 -13.38 -7.57 -11.79
CA GLY A 6 -14.53 -7.32 -10.91
C GLY A 6 -14.19 -7.47 -9.42
N PRO A 7 -13.43 -6.54 -8.81
CA PRO A 7 -12.90 -6.69 -7.45
C PRO A 7 -13.99 -7.12 -6.46
N LEU A 8 -13.88 -8.38 -5.99
CA LEU A 8 -14.80 -9.05 -5.07
C LEU A 8 -16.29 -8.92 -5.44
N PHE A 9 -16.59 -8.77 -6.73
CA PHE A 9 -17.95 -8.55 -7.25
C PHE A 9 -18.68 -7.32 -6.70
N SER A 10 -17.96 -6.31 -6.18
CA SER A 10 -18.52 -4.99 -5.88
C SER A 10 -17.71 -3.84 -6.50
N LEU A 11 -17.43 -3.99 -7.81
CA LEU A 11 -17.23 -3.01 -8.90
C LEU A 11 -16.55 -1.64 -8.60
N GLY A 12 -15.69 -1.59 -7.59
CA GLY A 12 -15.05 -0.36 -7.11
C GLY A 12 -14.60 -0.45 -5.64
N ALA A 13 -14.85 -1.58 -4.98
CA ALA A 13 -14.44 -1.84 -3.61
C ALA A 13 -12.96 -1.50 -3.37
N SER A 14 -12.74 -0.70 -2.34
CA SER A 14 -11.42 -0.29 -1.87
C SER A 14 -11.34 -0.46 -0.36
N GLY A 15 -10.12 -0.67 0.13
CA GLY A 15 -9.88 -0.86 1.57
C GLY A 15 -9.14 -2.16 1.87
N GLN A 16 -8.94 -2.40 3.17
CA GLN A 16 -8.20 -3.56 3.67
C GLN A 16 -9.13 -4.66 4.17
N ILE A 17 -8.75 -5.91 3.92
CA ILE A 17 -9.38 -7.09 4.49
C ILE A 17 -8.40 -7.73 5.47
N ALA A 18 -8.85 -7.90 6.71
CA ALA A 18 -8.16 -8.61 7.78
C ALA A 18 -6.69 -8.19 8.00
N LYS A 19 -6.30 -6.95 7.65
CA LYS A 19 -4.90 -6.47 7.67
C LYS A 19 -3.95 -7.38 6.87
N ALA A 20 -4.46 -8.08 5.87
CA ALA A 20 -3.67 -8.98 5.02
C ALA A 20 -3.59 -8.46 3.59
N LEU A 21 -4.72 -7.99 3.05
CA LEU A 21 -4.81 -7.54 1.65
C LEU A 21 -5.46 -6.16 1.57
N VAL A 22 -5.01 -5.34 0.64
CA VAL A 22 -5.55 -4.00 0.35
C VAL A 22 -5.96 -3.90 -1.12
N TYR A 23 -7.22 -3.55 -1.35
CA TYR A 23 -7.83 -3.35 -2.66
C TYR A 23 -7.91 -1.85 -2.98
N PHE A 24 -7.52 -1.47 -4.19
CA PHE A 24 -7.54 -0.06 -4.62
C PHE A 24 -7.41 0.07 -6.15
N PRO A 25 -7.90 1.17 -6.74
CA PRO A 25 -7.60 1.51 -8.13
C PRO A 25 -6.19 2.09 -8.26
N TRP A 26 -5.47 1.69 -9.30
CA TRP A 26 -4.14 2.21 -9.63
C TRP A 26 -4.02 2.38 -11.14
N LYS A 27 -3.80 3.62 -11.59
CA LYS A 27 -3.67 3.96 -13.02
C LYS A 27 -4.82 3.37 -13.88
N GLY A 28 -6.05 3.47 -13.39
CA GLY A 28 -7.24 2.93 -14.08
C GLY A 28 -7.43 1.41 -13.99
N LEU A 29 -6.59 0.70 -13.24
CA LEU A 29 -6.67 -0.75 -13.04
C LEU A 29 -7.05 -1.08 -11.59
N ASN A 30 -7.94 -2.05 -11.41
CA ASN A 30 -8.24 -2.57 -10.08
C ASN A 30 -7.15 -3.57 -9.66
N LEU A 31 -6.43 -3.25 -8.59
CA LEU A 31 -5.31 -4.05 -8.09
C LEU A 31 -5.50 -4.44 -6.62
N VAL A 32 -4.83 -5.52 -6.23
CA VAL A 32 -4.63 -5.90 -4.82
C VAL A 32 -3.15 -5.99 -4.49
N ARG A 33 -2.81 -5.61 -3.25
CA ARG A 33 -1.48 -5.78 -2.67
C ARG A 33 -1.59 -6.32 -1.24
N GLU A 34 -0.48 -6.87 -0.76
CA GLU A 34 -0.31 -7.19 0.65
C GLU A 34 -0.38 -5.94 1.53
N HIS A 35 -1.01 -6.06 2.70
CA HIS A 35 -1.05 -5.00 3.68
C HIS A 35 0.32 -4.86 4.35
N VAL A 36 1.02 -3.79 3.98
CA VAL A 36 2.30 -3.42 4.58
C VAL A 36 2.08 -2.20 5.45
N VAL A 37 2.44 -2.30 6.73
CA VAL A 37 2.54 -1.15 7.63
C VAL A 37 3.93 -0.54 7.44
N PRO A 38 4.05 0.66 6.85
CA PRO A 38 5.35 1.29 6.68
C PRO A 38 5.94 1.64 8.04
N SER A 39 7.21 1.33 8.24
CA SER A 39 7.98 1.85 9.38
C SER A 39 8.73 3.11 8.95
N ASN A 40 8.77 4.11 9.83
CA ASN A 40 9.66 5.26 9.69
C ASN A 40 10.69 5.25 10.84
N PRO A 41 11.71 4.38 10.76
CA PRO A 41 12.65 4.20 11.86
C PRO A 41 13.58 5.40 11.96
N ASN A 42 13.73 6.01 13.14
CA ASN A 42 14.63 7.17 13.31
C ASN A 42 16.07 6.74 13.58
N THR A 43 16.77 6.23 12.56
CA THR A 43 18.14 5.73 12.71
C THR A 43 19.18 6.85 12.71
N THR A 44 20.35 6.61 13.31
CA THR A 44 21.47 7.57 13.31
C THR A 44 21.82 8.05 11.90
N GLY A 45 21.89 7.13 10.93
CA GLY A 45 22.17 7.48 9.53
C GLY A 45 21.10 8.39 8.90
N GLN A 46 19.83 8.22 9.27
CA GLN A 46 18.76 9.12 8.80
C GLN A 46 18.88 10.51 9.42
N VAL A 47 19.19 10.60 10.72
CA VAL A 47 19.40 11.90 11.39
C VAL A 47 20.60 12.62 10.80
N THR A 48 21.71 11.90 10.60
CA THR A 48 22.92 12.42 9.98
C THR A 48 22.64 12.97 8.57
N GLN A 49 21.91 12.24 7.72
CA GLN A 49 21.52 12.76 6.39
C GLN A 49 20.59 13.97 6.44
N ARG A 50 19.58 13.98 7.32
CA ARG A 50 18.70 15.16 7.48
C ARG A 50 19.45 16.40 7.98
N GLY A 51 20.49 16.21 8.79
CA GLY A 51 21.29 17.29 9.36
C GLY A 51 22.33 17.90 8.40
N TYR A 52 22.55 17.32 7.22
CA TYR A 52 23.45 17.87 6.20
C TYR A 52 22.78 18.89 5.25
N MET A 53 21.52 19.26 5.50
CA MET A 53 20.78 20.26 4.72
C MET A 53 21.21 21.69 5.05
#